data_AF-A0A0P6X9T0-F1
#
_entry.id   AF-A0A0P6X9T0-F1
#
_cell.length_a   1.000
_cell.length_b   1.000
_cell.length_c   1.000
_cell.angle_alpha   90.00
_cell.angle_beta   90.00
_cell.angle_gamma   90.00
#
_symmetry.space_group_name_H-M   'P 1'
#
loop_
_entity.id
_entity.type
_entity.pdbx_description
1 polymer ?
#
loop_
_entity_poly.entity_id
_entity_poly.type
_entity_poly.pdbx_seq_one_letter_code
_entity_poly.pdbx_strand_id
1 'polypeptide(L)'
;MNQYPIRKLEEQFEPNQVKRIRTLQGDISKITLIGGAGENYRIEVLYALEAGLLLASLNLVCSLLELFVRDLLIYSECQRNQGRLNYEKDFILRETNIENSKKPRWDFKPMIDVLKEQNLIQDNDASEIKEFYDQVRIPIQHGLSQRFTNIHDPSITEIEQLLQTRSLRFYNFEGLIEDKSLQLIELAVAFMLIYGHHFR
;
A
#
# COMPACT_ATOMS: atom_id res chain seq x y z
N MET A 1 23.14 -9.92 25.45
CA MET A 1 22.89 -9.40 24.09
C MET A 1 23.11 -7.91 24.14
N ASN A 2 24.07 -7.37 23.38
CA ASN A 2 24.21 -5.92 23.25
C ASN A 2 22.99 -5.42 22.45
N GLN A 3 22.07 -4.71 23.11
CA GLN A 3 21.04 -3.94 22.43
C GLN A 3 21.74 -2.78 21.72
N TYR A 4 22.01 -2.94 20.43
CA TYR A 4 22.29 -1.78 19.60
C TYR A 4 20.96 -1.03 19.46
N PRO A 5 20.84 0.20 19.99
CA PRO A 5 19.62 0.97 19.85
C PRO A 5 19.38 1.24 18.36
N ILE A 6 18.13 1.16 17.91
CA ILE A 6 17.73 1.59 16.57
C ILE A 6 18.14 3.06 16.43
N ARG A 7 18.92 3.37 15.38
CA ARG A 7 19.38 4.74 15.09
C ARG A 7 18.19 5.65 14.83
N LYS A 8 18.30 6.93 15.19
CA LYS A 8 17.24 7.90 14.90
C LYS A 8 17.17 8.20 13.40
N LEU A 9 16.03 8.67 12.90
CA LEU A 9 15.87 9.02 11.47
C LEU A 9 16.91 10.03 11.00
N GLU A 10 17.23 11.02 11.83
CA GLU A 10 18.22 12.06 11.57
C GLU A 10 19.66 11.51 11.45
N GLU A 11 19.90 10.30 11.96
CA GLU A 11 21.18 9.58 11.85
C GLU A 11 21.18 8.60 10.67
N GLN A 12 20.03 8.37 10.03
CA GLN A 12 19.83 7.39 8.96
C GLN A 12 19.62 8.05 7.58
N PHE A 13 18.98 9.21 7.54
CA PHE A 13 18.56 9.85 6.28
C PHE A 13 18.91 11.34 6.24
N GLU A 14 18.97 11.87 5.01
CA GLU A 14 19.14 13.30 4.79
C GLU A 14 17.94 14.11 5.31
N PRO A 15 18.13 15.38 5.73
CA PRO A 15 17.07 16.18 6.35
C PRO A 15 15.77 16.27 5.53
N ASN A 16 15.88 16.30 4.20
CA ASN A 16 14.72 16.31 3.31
C ASN A 16 13.93 15.00 3.34
N GLN A 17 14.61 13.85 3.39
CA GLN A 17 13.96 12.53 3.53
C GLN A 17 13.33 12.39 4.90
N VAL A 18 14.00 12.80 5.97
CA VAL A 18 13.43 12.82 7.33
C VAL A 18 12.15 13.64 7.35
N LYS A 19 12.15 14.85 6.77
CA LYS A 19 10.96 15.69 6.66
C LYS A 19 9.82 14.98 5.92
N ARG A 20 10.10 14.32 4.79
CA ARG A 20 9.10 13.54 4.04
C ARG A 20 8.52 12.41 4.87
N ILE A 21 9.36 11.65 5.59
CA ILE A 21 8.92 10.58 6.50
C ILE A 21 7.99 11.14 7.58
N ARG A 22 8.36 12.24 8.23
CA ARG A 22 7.53 12.90 9.25
C ARG A 22 6.19 13.37 8.70
N THR A 23 6.17 13.93 7.50
CA THR A 23 4.92 14.30 6.81
C THR A 23 4.05 13.08 6.54
N LEU A 24 4.63 12.01 5.98
CA LEU A 24 3.92 10.75 5.75
C LEU A 24 3.34 10.16 7.03
N GLN A 25 4.10 10.14 8.12
CA GLN A 25 3.60 9.68 9.43
C GLN A 25 2.37 10.49 9.87
N GLY A 26 2.44 11.81 9.72
CA GLY A 26 1.32 12.71 10.02
C GLY A 26 0.09 12.41 9.16
N ASP A 27 0.29 12.13 7.88
CA ASP A 27 -0.79 11.84 6.94
C ASP A 27 -1.39 10.44 7.16
N ILE A 28 -0.58 9.43 7.41
CA ILE A 28 -1.02 8.08 7.77
C ILE A 28 -1.88 8.11 9.04
N SER A 29 -1.52 8.92 10.04
CA SER A 29 -2.29 9.03 11.29
C SER A 29 -3.72 9.57 11.09
N LYS A 30 -3.97 10.28 9.99
CA LYS A 30 -5.28 10.87 9.64
C LYS A 30 -6.15 9.92 8.82
N ILE A 31 -5.61 8.81 8.32
CA ILE A 31 -6.38 7.83 7.55
C ILE A 31 -7.53 7.33 8.42
N THR A 32 -8.75 7.44 7.88
CA THR A 32 -9.96 6.94 8.52
C THR A 32 -10.12 5.47 8.14
N LEU A 33 -10.27 4.60 9.14
CA LEU A 33 -10.38 3.16 9.00
C LEU A 33 -11.61 2.67 9.77
N ILE A 34 -12.24 1.60 9.29
CA ILE A 34 -13.45 1.05 9.91
C ILE A 34 -13.14 -0.27 10.64
N GLY A 35 -12.25 -1.11 10.09
CA GLY A 35 -11.83 -2.36 10.71
C GLY A 35 -10.71 -2.20 11.74
N GLY A 36 -10.80 -2.96 12.85
CA GLY A 36 -9.75 -2.99 13.88
C GLY A 36 -8.40 -3.54 13.40
N ALA A 37 -8.41 -4.41 12.37
CA ALA A 37 -7.18 -4.90 11.76
C ALA A 37 -6.39 -3.80 11.03
N GLY A 38 -7.09 -2.89 10.34
CA GLY A 38 -6.46 -1.75 9.65
C GLY A 38 -5.68 -0.85 10.62
N GLU A 39 -6.20 -0.67 11.84
CA GLU A 39 -5.53 0.14 12.88
C GLU A 39 -4.16 -0.44 13.27
N ASN A 40 -4.07 -1.76 13.41
CA ASN A 40 -2.79 -2.42 13.69
C ASN A 40 -1.81 -2.19 12.54
N TYR A 41 -2.24 -2.35 11.28
CA TYR A 41 -1.38 -2.07 10.13
C TYR A 41 -0.94 -0.61 10.08
N ARG A 42 -1.83 0.35 10.39
CA ARG A 42 -1.48 1.77 10.48
C ARG A 42 -0.37 2.02 11.49
N ILE A 43 -0.50 1.46 12.69
CA ILE A 43 0.50 1.59 13.76
C ILE A 43 1.84 0.96 13.33
N GLU A 44 1.82 -0.23 12.73
CA GLU A 44 3.02 -0.90 12.22
C GLU A 44 3.72 -0.09 11.13
N VAL A 45 2.97 0.52 10.19
CA VAL A 45 3.55 1.43 9.19
C VAL A 45 4.26 2.60 9.88
N LEU A 46 3.64 3.22 10.88
CA LEU A 46 4.22 4.35 11.60
C LEU A 46 5.54 3.98 12.29
N TYR A 47 5.59 2.80 12.93
CA TYR A 47 6.81 2.29 13.57
C TYR A 47 7.87 1.88 12.56
N ALA A 48 7.49 1.24 11.45
CA ALA A 48 8.42 0.89 10.39
C ALA A 48 9.06 2.14 9.78
N LEU A 49 8.27 3.19 9.56
CA LEU A 49 8.76 4.49 9.12
C LEU A 49 9.67 5.15 10.16
N GLU A 50 9.32 5.09 11.46
CA GLU A 50 10.16 5.64 12.54
C GLU A 50 11.53 4.95 12.62
N ALA A 51 11.54 3.64 12.38
CA ALA A 51 12.75 2.83 12.40
C ALA A 51 13.59 2.97 11.11
N GLY A 52 13.09 3.65 10.07
CA GLY A 52 13.76 3.77 8.78
C GLY A 52 13.63 2.54 7.87
N LEU A 53 12.70 1.64 8.15
CA LEU A 53 12.52 0.39 7.41
C LEU A 53 11.64 0.63 6.18
N LEU A 54 12.19 1.24 5.13
CA LEU A 54 11.42 1.68 3.94
C LEU A 54 10.75 0.52 3.19
N LEU A 55 11.45 -0.60 2.97
CA LEU A 55 10.87 -1.79 2.33
C LEU A 55 9.73 -2.39 3.16
N ALA A 56 9.90 -2.46 4.48
CA ALA A 56 8.87 -2.98 5.38
C ALA A 56 7.65 -2.04 5.38
N SER A 57 7.90 -0.73 5.46
CA SER A 57 6.87 0.30 5.38
C SER A 57 6.06 0.19 4.09
N LEU A 58 6.73 0.01 2.94
CA LEU A 58 6.09 -0.15 1.65
C LEU A 58 5.22 -1.42 1.57
N ASN A 59 5.69 -2.55 2.12
CA ASN A 59 4.89 -3.78 2.24
C ASN A 59 3.65 -3.57 3.10
N LEU A 60 3.83 -2.98 4.29
CA LEU A 60 2.75 -2.74 5.23
C LEU A 60 1.70 -1.77 4.65
N VAL A 61 2.12 -0.75 3.91
CA VAL A 61 1.23 0.18 3.21
C VAL A 61 0.45 -0.51 2.10
N CYS A 62 1.07 -1.43 1.34
CA CYS A 62 0.34 -2.24 0.35
C CYS A 62 -0.78 -3.06 1.01
N SER A 63 -0.50 -3.71 2.15
CA SER A 63 -1.51 -4.45 2.90
C SER A 63 -2.59 -3.55 3.48
N LEU A 64 -2.21 -2.40 4.04
CA LEU A 64 -3.15 -1.41 4.57
C LEU A 64 -4.09 -0.88 3.48
N LEU A 65 -3.56 -0.60 2.29
CA LEU A 65 -4.33 -0.18 1.12
C LEU A 65 -5.33 -1.26 0.67
N GLU A 66 -4.93 -2.53 0.64
CA GLU A 66 -5.84 -3.64 0.33
C GLU A 66 -6.99 -3.74 1.33
N LEU A 67 -6.69 -3.62 2.63
CA LEU A 67 -7.69 -3.61 3.70
C LEU A 67 -8.62 -2.40 3.56
N PHE A 68 -8.08 -1.21 3.32
CA PHE A 68 -8.85 0.00 3.13
C PHE A 68 -9.84 -0.11 1.95
N VAL A 69 -9.38 -0.62 0.81
CA VAL A 69 -10.22 -0.82 -0.38
C VAL A 69 -11.35 -1.82 -0.09
N ARG A 70 -11.04 -2.89 0.65
CA ARG A 70 -12.04 -3.86 1.09
C ARG A 70 -13.08 -3.24 2.04
N ASP A 71 -12.63 -2.49 3.04
CA ASP A 71 -13.50 -1.77 3.97
C ASP A 71 -14.42 -0.80 3.24
N LEU A 72 -13.91 -0.08 2.25
CA LEU A 72 -14.69 0.84 1.42
C LEU A 72 -15.78 0.13 0.62
N LEU A 73 -15.44 -1.03 0.04
CA LEU A 73 -16.40 -1.85 -0.67
C LEU A 73 -17.50 -2.37 0.26
N ILE A 74 -17.12 -2.95 1.41
CA ILE A 74 -18.07 -3.46 2.42
C ILE A 74 -18.98 -2.33 2.92
N TYR A 75 -18.40 -1.15 3.20
CA TYR A 75 -19.15 0.02 3.65
C TYR A 75 -20.23 0.42 2.64
N SER A 76 -19.85 0.58 1.37
CA SER A 76 -20.79 0.92 0.29
C SER A 76 -21.93 -0.09 0.17
N GLU A 77 -21.56 -1.36 0.23
CA GLU A 77 -22.49 -2.48 0.19
C GLU A 77 -23.49 -2.46 1.35
N CYS A 78 -23.00 -2.17 2.57
CA CYS A 78 -23.84 -1.96 3.75
C CYS A 78 -24.79 -0.79 3.57
N GLN A 79 -24.33 0.35 3.05
CA GLN A 79 -25.16 1.54 2.84
C GLN A 79 -26.31 1.32 1.84
N ARG A 80 -26.10 0.49 0.82
CA ARG A 80 -27.16 0.14 -0.16
C ARG A 80 -28.25 -0.77 0.43
N ASN A 81 -27.88 -1.58 1.40
CA ASN A 81 -28.70 -2.45 2.25
C ASN A 81 -29.85 -1.82 3.06
N GLN A 82 -30.19 -0.53 2.89
CA GLN A 82 -31.04 0.29 3.77
C GLN A 82 -32.25 -0.43 4.41
N GLY A 83 -32.04 -1.00 5.60
CA GLY A 83 -33.08 -1.71 6.34
C GLY A 83 -32.57 -2.26 7.67
N ARG A 84 -32.26 -1.36 8.63
CA ARG A 84 -31.82 -1.70 10.01
C ARG A 84 -30.70 -2.75 10.06
N LEU A 85 -29.55 -2.42 9.49
CA LEU A 85 -28.36 -3.26 9.60
C LEU A 85 -27.73 -3.08 10.99
N ASN A 86 -27.44 -4.19 11.65
CA ASN A 86 -26.51 -4.19 12.77
C ASN A 86 -25.13 -4.17 12.14
N TYR A 87 -24.62 -2.96 11.92
CA TYR A 87 -23.42 -2.66 11.14
C TYR A 87 -22.29 -3.66 11.38
N GLU A 88 -22.05 -4.02 12.64
CA GLU A 88 -21.00 -4.96 13.04
C GLU A 88 -21.25 -6.41 12.56
N LYS A 89 -22.47 -6.92 12.69
CA LYS A 89 -22.83 -8.27 12.22
C LYS A 89 -22.84 -8.36 10.69
N ASP A 90 -23.31 -7.31 10.04
CA ASP A 90 -23.41 -7.26 8.59
C ASP A 90 -22.05 -7.04 7.92
N PHE A 91 -21.14 -6.32 8.58
CA PHE A 91 -19.75 -6.18 8.16
C PHE A 91 -19.04 -7.53 8.14
N ILE A 92 -19.09 -8.30 9.24
CA ILE A 92 -18.46 -9.63 9.33
C ILE A 92 -19.04 -10.58 8.27
N LEU A 93 -20.36 -10.59 8.08
CA LEU A 93 -21.00 -11.44 7.09
C LEU A 93 -20.55 -11.10 5.67
N ARG A 94 -20.44 -9.81 5.34
CA ARG A 94 -19.99 -9.36 4.02
C ARG A 94 -18.51 -9.58 3.80
N GLU A 95 -17.68 -9.32 4.80
CA GLU A 95 -16.26 -9.67 4.76
C GLU A 95 -16.08 -11.16 4.48
N THR A 96 -16.80 -12.00 5.21
CA THR A 96 -16.82 -13.47 5.00
C THR A 96 -17.28 -13.83 3.59
N ASN A 97 -18.30 -13.15 3.05
CA ASN A 97 -18.78 -13.39 1.67
C ASN A 97 -17.75 -12.96 0.63
N ILE A 98 -17.07 -11.84 0.84
CA ILE A 98 -16.01 -11.35 -0.02
C ILE A 98 -14.85 -12.35 -0.03
N GLU A 99 -14.39 -12.77 1.15
CA GLU A 99 -13.28 -13.73 1.28
C GLU A 99 -13.61 -15.11 0.72
N ASN A 100 -14.84 -15.61 0.93
CA ASN A 100 -15.25 -16.95 0.50
C ASN A 100 -15.87 -17.01 -0.90
N SER A 101 -16.05 -15.87 -1.57
CA SER A 101 -16.54 -15.85 -2.94
C SER A 101 -15.56 -16.59 -3.86
N LYS A 102 -16.06 -17.66 -4.50
CA LYS A 102 -15.23 -18.45 -5.42
C LYS A 102 -15.07 -17.76 -6.77
N LYS A 103 -16.06 -16.95 -7.23
CA LYS A 103 -16.06 -16.22 -8.51
C LYS A 103 -17.04 -15.02 -8.50
N PRO A 104 -16.60 -13.80 -8.88
CA PRO A 104 -15.20 -13.41 -9.00
C PRO A 104 -14.51 -13.53 -7.63
N ARG A 105 -13.22 -13.93 -7.61
CA ARG A 105 -12.41 -13.74 -6.41
C ARG A 105 -12.32 -12.22 -6.21
N TRP A 106 -12.61 -11.72 -5.01
CA TRP A 106 -12.42 -10.30 -4.70
C TRP A 106 -10.94 -9.97 -4.51
N ASP A 107 -10.17 -10.18 -5.56
CA ASP A 107 -8.82 -9.68 -5.67
C ASP A 107 -8.86 -8.14 -5.75
N PHE A 108 -7.72 -7.49 -5.50
CA PHE A 108 -7.64 -6.03 -5.41
C PHE A 108 -8.25 -5.30 -6.62
N LYS A 109 -7.90 -5.70 -7.84
CA LYS A 109 -8.36 -5.00 -9.05
C LYS A 109 -9.88 -5.11 -9.27
N PRO A 110 -10.50 -6.30 -9.16
CA PRO A 110 -11.97 -6.41 -9.14
C PRO A 110 -12.64 -5.51 -8.09
N MET A 111 -12.08 -5.38 -6.89
CA MET A 111 -12.65 -4.46 -5.89
C MET A 111 -12.59 -3.01 -6.37
N ILE A 112 -11.47 -2.57 -6.93
CA ILE A 112 -11.33 -1.23 -7.52
C ILE A 112 -12.31 -1.03 -8.69
N ASP A 113 -12.48 -2.02 -9.57
CA ASP A 113 -13.47 -1.96 -10.67
C ASP A 113 -14.88 -1.72 -10.14
N VAL A 114 -15.28 -2.46 -9.11
CA VAL A 114 -16.60 -2.28 -8.51
C VAL A 114 -16.71 -0.90 -7.85
N LEU A 115 -15.73 -0.46 -7.09
CA LEU A 115 -15.76 0.90 -6.48
C LEU A 115 -15.88 2.00 -7.55
N LYS A 116 -15.20 1.84 -8.68
CA LYS A 116 -15.29 2.75 -9.84
C LYS A 116 -16.68 2.72 -10.47
N GLU A 117 -17.22 1.53 -10.78
CA GLU A 117 -18.58 1.37 -11.32
C GLU A 117 -19.65 1.96 -10.39
N GLN A 118 -19.38 1.94 -9.09
CA GLN A 118 -20.22 2.52 -8.05
C GLN A 118 -20.04 4.05 -7.89
N ASN A 119 -19.15 4.67 -8.67
CA ASN A 119 -18.76 6.09 -8.57
C ASN A 119 -18.24 6.50 -7.18
N LEU A 120 -17.60 5.57 -6.47
CA LEU A 120 -16.94 5.85 -5.18
C LEU A 120 -15.49 6.30 -5.34
N ILE A 121 -14.89 5.96 -6.48
CA ILE A 121 -13.55 6.41 -6.84
C ILE A 121 -13.53 6.92 -8.28
N GLN A 122 -12.63 7.84 -8.57
CA GLN A 122 -12.45 8.41 -9.90
C GLN A 122 -11.69 7.46 -10.83
N ASP A 123 -11.93 7.59 -12.14
CA ASP A 123 -11.35 6.73 -13.18
C ASP A 123 -9.82 6.80 -13.26
N ASN A 124 -9.26 7.99 -13.07
CA ASN A 124 -7.81 8.21 -13.05
C ASN A 124 -7.18 7.52 -11.83
N ASP A 125 -7.75 7.71 -10.64
CA ASP A 125 -7.22 7.14 -9.39
C ASP A 125 -7.38 5.61 -9.38
N ALA A 126 -8.48 5.08 -9.95
CA ALA A 126 -8.69 3.66 -10.14
C ALA A 126 -7.62 3.04 -11.06
N SER A 127 -7.26 3.73 -12.15
CA SER A 127 -6.20 3.29 -13.05
C SER A 127 -4.83 3.32 -12.36
N GLU A 128 -4.51 4.43 -11.70
CA GLU A 128 -3.24 4.66 -11.01
C GLU A 128 -3.01 3.63 -9.89
N ILE A 129 -4.01 3.36 -9.06
CA ILE A 129 -3.85 2.44 -7.93
C ILE A 129 -3.74 0.97 -8.37
N LYS A 130 -4.35 0.60 -9.50
CA LYS A 130 -4.17 -0.73 -10.11
C LYS A 130 -2.78 -0.88 -10.70
N GLU A 131 -2.26 0.16 -11.33
CA GLU A 131 -0.91 0.18 -11.85
C GLU A 131 0.11 0.07 -10.72
N PHE A 132 -0.07 0.86 -9.64
CA PHE A 132 0.68 0.72 -8.40
C PHE A 132 0.69 -0.73 -7.90
N TYR A 133 -0.48 -1.39 -7.87
CA TYR A 133 -0.58 -2.79 -7.42
C TYR A 133 0.26 -3.75 -8.28
N ASP A 134 0.23 -3.58 -9.60
CA ASP A 134 0.99 -4.43 -10.55
C ASP A 134 2.49 -4.21 -10.50
N GLN A 135 2.90 -2.97 -10.26
CA GLN A 135 4.29 -2.53 -10.35
C GLN A 135 5.03 -2.56 -9.02
N VAL A 136 4.29 -2.55 -7.91
CA VAL A 136 4.86 -2.42 -6.57
C VAL A 136 4.47 -3.62 -5.71
N ARG A 137 3.18 -3.77 -5.40
CA ARG A 137 2.70 -4.81 -4.49
C ARG A 137 3.08 -6.20 -5.01
N ILE A 138 2.71 -6.55 -6.24
CA ILE A 138 2.96 -7.88 -6.80
C ILE A 138 4.47 -8.19 -6.80
N PRO A 139 5.35 -7.33 -7.34
CA PRO A 139 6.77 -7.64 -7.36
C PRO A 139 7.38 -7.77 -5.96
N ILE A 140 7.07 -6.85 -5.04
CA ILE A 140 7.66 -6.85 -3.70
C ILE A 140 7.21 -8.07 -2.90
N GLN A 141 5.90 -8.33 -2.85
CA GLN A 141 5.35 -9.42 -2.02
C GLN A 141 5.75 -10.81 -2.49
N HIS A 142 5.98 -10.98 -3.79
CA HIS A 142 6.41 -12.25 -4.36
C HIS A 142 7.94 -12.38 -4.48
N GLY A 143 8.71 -11.44 -3.94
CA GLY A 143 10.18 -11.46 -4.01
C GLY A 143 10.71 -11.33 -5.44
N LEU A 144 9.94 -10.75 -6.35
CA LEU A 144 10.30 -10.55 -7.76
C LEU A 144 11.10 -9.24 -7.90
N SER A 145 12.22 -9.14 -7.19
CA SER A 145 13.09 -7.95 -7.17
C SER A 145 13.45 -7.48 -8.59
N GLN A 146 13.75 -8.40 -9.51
CA GLN A 146 14.06 -8.08 -10.90
C GLN A 146 12.89 -7.42 -11.65
N ARG A 147 11.66 -7.85 -11.36
CA ARG A 147 10.47 -7.24 -11.98
C ARG A 147 10.30 -5.82 -11.46
N PHE A 148 10.50 -5.61 -10.16
CA PHE A 148 10.48 -4.28 -9.57
C PHE A 148 11.56 -3.37 -10.18
N THR A 149 12.82 -3.83 -10.23
CA THR A 149 13.92 -3.03 -10.76
C THR A 149 13.72 -2.66 -12.23
N ASN A 150 13.25 -3.60 -13.07
CA ASN A 150 13.05 -3.31 -14.49
C ASN A 150 11.93 -2.31 -14.76
N ILE A 151 10.91 -2.26 -13.89
CA ILE A 151 9.81 -1.31 -14.02
C ILE A 151 10.26 0.09 -13.60
N HIS A 152 10.99 0.19 -12.49
CA HIS A 152 11.34 1.48 -11.88
C HIS A 152 12.69 2.04 -12.34
N ASP A 153 13.50 1.23 -13.02
CA ASP A 153 14.75 1.63 -13.68
C ASP A 153 15.02 0.72 -14.92
N PRO A 154 14.39 1.02 -16.06
CA PRO A 154 14.54 0.23 -17.28
C PRO A 154 15.98 0.27 -17.85
N SER A 155 16.76 1.31 -17.51
CA SER A 155 18.12 1.51 -18.03
C SER A 155 19.08 0.40 -17.60
N ILE A 156 18.83 -0.25 -16.46
CA ILE A 156 19.59 -1.42 -15.98
C ILE A 156 19.58 -2.53 -17.02
N THR A 157 18.45 -2.76 -17.67
CA THR A 157 18.30 -3.86 -18.64
C THR A 157 19.23 -3.63 -19.83
N GLU A 158 19.40 -2.38 -20.27
CA GLU A 158 20.30 -2.01 -21.37
C GLU A 158 21.77 -2.18 -20.95
N ILE A 159 22.11 -1.76 -19.73
CA ILE A 159 23.47 -1.87 -19.18
C ILE A 159 23.88 -3.35 -19.02
N GLU A 160 22.99 -4.20 -18.53
CA GLU A 160 23.27 -5.62 -18.36
C GLU A 160 23.45 -6.36 -19.70
N GLN A 161 22.66 -5.98 -20.72
CA GLN A 161 22.84 -6.50 -22.07
C GLN A 161 24.21 -6.12 -22.64
N LEU A 162 24.66 -4.89 -22.40
CA LEU A 162 25.98 -4.40 -22.83
C LEU A 162 27.13 -5.11 -22.09
N LEU A 163 26.98 -5.34 -20.79
CA LEU A 163 28.02 -5.92 -19.94
C LEU A 163 28.01 -7.46 -19.90
N GLN A 164 26.99 -8.10 -20.46
CA GLN A 164 26.75 -9.55 -20.37
C GLN A 164 26.70 -10.07 -18.92
N THR A 165 26.26 -9.24 -17.96
CA THR A 165 26.16 -9.62 -16.55
C THR A 165 24.70 -9.69 -16.10
N ARG A 166 24.42 -10.49 -15.06
CA ARG A 166 23.07 -10.62 -14.44
C ARG A 166 23.03 -10.17 -12.97
N SER A 167 24.14 -9.68 -12.42
CA SER A 167 24.29 -9.40 -10.99
C SER A 167 23.83 -8.01 -10.58
N LEU A 168 23.66 -7.07 -11.53
CA LEU A 168 23.37 -5.67 -11.21
C LEU A 168 21.96 -5.47 -10.64
N ARG A 169 20.97 -6.29 -11.03
CA ARG A 169 19.58 -6.16 -10.55
C ARG A 169 19.41 -6.29 -9.04
N PHE A 170 20.16 -7.17 -8.38
CA PHE A 170 20.01 -7.38 -6.93
C PHE A 170 20.56 -6.20 -6.13
N TYR A 171 21.72 -5.69 -6.54
CA TYR A 171 22.31 -4.51 -5.90
C TYR A 171 21.48 -3.25 -6.11
N ASN A 172 20.85 -3.10 -7.28
CA ASN A 172 20.04 -1.91 -7.55
C ASN A 172 18.65 -1.95 -6.89
N PHE A 173 18.19 -3.12 -6.42
CA PHE A 173 16.91 -3.21 -5.72
C PHE A 173 16.91 -2.40 -4.43
N GLU A 174 17.96 -2.51 -3.61
CA GLU A 174 18.08 -1.76 -2.35
C GLU A 174 18.13 -0.24 -2.61
N GLY A 175 18.94 0.20 -3.57
CA GLY A 175 19.00 1.61 -3.96
C GLY A 175 17.65 2.14 -4.45
N LEU A 176 16.94 1.37 -5.28
CA LEU A 176 15.60 1.76 -5.73
C LEU A 176 14.58 1.81 -4.60
N ILE A 177 14.68 0.94 -3.60
CA ILE A 177 13.86 1.04 -2.39
C ILE A 177 14.16 2.34 -1.67
N GLU A 178 15.42 2.70 -1.45
CA GLU A 178 15.78 3.97 -0.79
C GLU A 178 15.28 5.19 -1.56
N ASP A 179 15.37 5.16 -2.89
CA ASP A 179 14.99 6.29 -3.75
C ASP A 179 13.48 6.43 -3.97
N LYS A 180 12.77 5.30 -4.15
CA LYS A 180 11.37 5.30 -4.62
C LYS A 180 10.35 5.04 -3.53
N SER A 181 10.70 4.35 -2.43
CA SER A 181 9.69 3.87 -1.47
C SER A 181 8.83 4.98 -0.91
N LEU A 182 9.41 6.15 -0.58
CA LEU A 182 8.63 7.27 -0.04
C LEU A 182 7.60 7.78 -1.06
N GLN A 183 7.96 7.90 -2.33
CA GLN A 183 7.02 8.31 -3.39
C GLN A 183 5.90 7.29 -3.57
N LEU A 184 6.23 6.00 -3.53
CA LEU A 184 5.25 4.92 -3.68
C LEU A 184 4.30 4.85 -2.47
N ILE A 185 4.82 5.07 -1.26
CA ILE A 185 3.99 5.18 -0.04
C ILE A 185 3.09 6.42 -0.12
N GLU A 186 3.62 7.57 -0.56
CA GLU A 186 2.85 8.81 -0.75
C GLU A 186 1.64 8.59 -1.66
N LEU A 187 1.80 7.87 -2.78
CA LEU A 187 0.71 7.54 -3.69
C LEU A 187 -0.41 6.74 -3.00
N ALA A 188 -0.07 5.65 -2.32
CA ALA A 188 -1.05 4.82 -1.63
C ALA A 188 -1.73 5.56 -0.47
N VAL A 189 -0.98 6.36 0.28
CA VAL A 189 -1.51 7.18 1.39
C VAL A 189 -2.44 8.28 0.87
N ALA A 190 -2.08 8.95 -0.22
CA ALA A 190 -2.93 9.95 -0.85
C ALA A 190 -4.28 9.36 -1.27
N PHE A 191 -4.29 8.19 -1.91
CA PHE A 191 -5.51 7.48 -2.25
C PHE A 191 -6.40 7.22 -1.01
N MET A 192 -5.82 6.68 0.07
CA MET A 192 -6.57 6.39 1.30
C MET A 192 -7.11 7.66 1.98
N LEU A 193 -6.37 8.76 1.94
CA LEU A 193 -6.84 10.04 2.48
C LEU A 193 -7.97 10.65 1.64
N ILE A 194 -7.85 10.60 0.31
CA ILE A 194 -8.86 11.11 -0.60
C ILE A 194 -10.17 10.38 -0.38
N TYR A 195 -10.17 9.05 -0.29
CA TYR A 195 -11.41 8.26 -0.23
C TYR A 195 -11.87 7.89 1.19
N GLY A 196 -11.06 8.15 2.21
CA GLY A 196 -11.42 7.86 3.60
C GLY A 196 -12.60 8.68 4.13
N HIS A 197 -12.98 9.76 3.45
CA HIS A 197 -14.15 10.57 3.81
C HIS A 197 -15.48 9.81 3.64
N HIS A 198 -15.54 8.76 2.83
CA HIS A 198 -16.74 7.93 2.67
C HIS A 198 -17.18 7.24 3.96
N PHE A 199 -16.28 7.11 4.94
CA PHE A 199 -16.56 6.50 6.24
C PHE A 199 -17.20 7.46 7.26
N ARG A 200 -17.36 8.74 6.92
CA ARG A 200 -17.92 9.78 7.79
C ARG A 200 -19.39 10.03 7.48
#